data_AF-A0A941ZX89-F1
#
_entry.id   AF-A0A941ZX89-F1
#
_cell.length_a   1.000
_cell.length_b   1.000
_cell.length_c   1.000
_cell.angle_alpha   90.00
_cell.angle_beta   90.00
_cell.angle_gamma   90.00
#
_symmetry.space_group_name_H-M   'P 1'
#
loop_
_entity.id
_entity.type
_entity.pdbx_description
1 polymer ?
#
loop_
_entity_poly.entity_id
_entity_poly.type
_entity_poly.pdbx_seq_one_letter_code
_entity_poly.pdbx_strand_id
1 'polypeptide(L)'
;MNGTVRRPEAIDFQGKTGVLFLLFCVTYAALLGAFSALDLYRSGFDVTGTRVFVYNILRLGFVGYLFWILYASGDLLLAAVSGAGYRGKPALERLALGFFSGAGIWHILLFALGLANLLHRHVVIGLTFTVLVVSWRSFATTYVRDACSGLPPSAAGRGLRPTGTVLVTALVASACLLAMVKGLYPAGGHDYYTHYFHYYREVVESGSIWPNHVWYHFYYSKGAGLFFLAMLLTDPLAPQLVTLCMIAGGAICMAAFMSHLGVTRQWQAAFLTLFFATYVYTPGPHENMLHGGWGDFEKLHEPQTMLVAFLVYALYRLMLPGGEQGTYRISAMLAVAAAVIVTPPTAAFYALAGLLLCGIALVRGMKSNASAIASVLLACLASAAGLLTLNYFVTGFPSDQGMKLFWTFADFEKVQQWDVLPHFVIIHGLLSNLGDSAMPVLSLEALRFLAVCFRLDLFGVAMLLCLLWFAWRIVLRRSAGPDTERLGAAFTVLLCFCVVGCLIALFFGRTQTISFYRFSSFLIPVTVLFAAVLCAYAAPGPVSSNERRLAAATPVVMVLLSA
;
A
#
# COMPACT_ATOMS: atom_id res chain seq x y z
N MET A 1 -37.15 19.57 9.71
CA MET A 1 -37.23 18.14 10.07
C MET A 1 -36.49 17.92 11.37
N ASN A 2 -37.19 17.83 12.50
CA ASN A 2 -36.60 17.51 13.80
C ASN A 2 -36.36 16.00 13.87
N GLY A 3 -35.21 15.56 13.36
CA GLY A 3 -34.77 14.18 13.51
C GLY A 3 -34.45 13.92 14.98
N THR A 4 -35.27 13.12 15.65
CA THR A 4 -35.00 12.59 16.98
C THR A 4 -33.68 11.85 16.93
N VAL A 5 -32.64 12.45 17.51
CA VAL A 5 -31.35 11.79 17.74
C VAL A 5 -31.64 10.65 18.71
N ARG A 6 -31.78 9.42 18.19
CA ARG A 6 -31.87 8.21 19.02
C ARG A 6 -30.64 8.22 19.92
N ARG A 7 -30.86 8.38 21.23
CA ARG A 7 -29.80 8.17 22.21
C ARG A 7 -29.23 6.77 21.97
N PRO A 8 -27.91 6.58 21.96
CA PRO A 8 -27.32 5.26 21.85
C PRO A 8 -27.91 4.40 22.96
N GLU A 9 -28.66 3.36 22.59
CA GLU A 9 -29.14 2.35 23.53
C GLU A 9 -27.94 1.87 24.34
N ALA A 10 -28.06 1.89 25.66
CA ALA A 10 -27.03 1.36 26.55
C ALA A 10 -26.80 -0.11 26.13
N ILE A 11 -25.59 -0.39 25.65
CA ILE A 11 -25.27 -1.71 25.14
C ILE A 11 -25.36 -2.68 26.30
N ASP A 12 -26.31 -3.59 26.19
CA ASP A 12 -26.42 -4.70 27.10
C ASP A 12 -25.21 -5.62 26.91
N PHE A 13 -24.27 -5.56 27.86
CA PHE A 13 -23.13 -6.47 27.93
C PHE A 13 -23.56 -7.90 28.32
N GLN A 14 -24.85 -8.15 28.55
CA GLN A 14 -25.33 -9.45 29.00
C GLN A 14 -25.28 -10.50 27.89
N GLY A 15 -24.14 -11.21 27.87
CA GLY A 15 -23.99 -12.54 27.29
C GLY A 15 -22.98 -12.60 26.14
N LYS A 16 -23.50 -12.78 24.92
CA LYS A 16 -22.73 -13.29 23.77
C LYS A 16 -21.65 -12.31 23.27
N THR A 17 -21.92 -11.02 23.36
CA THR A 17 -21.02 -9.93 22.95
C THR A 17 -19.77 -9.84 23.82
N GLY A 18 -19.93 -9.93 25.14
CA GLY A 18 -18.80 -9.95 26.08
C GLY A 18 -17.91 -11.19 25.91
N VAL A 19 -18.51 -12.37 25.67
CA VAL A 19 -17.76 -13.61 25.43
C VAL A 19 -16.92 -13.54 24.15
N LEU A 20 -17.49 -13.05 23.04
CA LEU A 20 -16.74 -12.88 21.78
C LEU A 20 -15.56 -11.91 21.94
N PHE A 21 -15.74 -10.84 22.70
CA PHE A 21 -14.67 -9.89 23.01
C PHE A 21 -13.53 -10.55 23.79
N LEU A 22 -13.86 -11.25 24.88
CA LEU A 22 -12.87 -11.97 25.68
C LEU A 22 -12.13 -13.00 24.83
N LEU A 23 -12.86 -13.77 24.00
CA LEU A 23 -12.25 -14.73 23.08
C LEU A 23 -11.27 -14.05 22.12
N PHE A 24 -11.63 -12.90 21.55
CA PHE A 24 -10.79 -12.16 20.62
C PHE A 24 -9.49 -11.65 21.28
N CYS A 25 -9.57 -11.06 22.48
CA CYS A 25 -8.40 -10.60 23.23
C CYS A 25 -7.54 -11.77 23.75
N VAL A 26 -8.15 -12.83 24.26
CA VAL A 26 -7.43 -14.03 24.73
C VAL A 26 -6.73 -14.72 23.56
N THR A 27 -7.38 -14.81 22.39
CA THR A 27 -6.76 -15.40 21.19
C THR A 27 -5.55 -14.58 20.74
N TYR A 28 -5.61 -13.24 20.82
CA TYR A 28 -4.46 -12.40 20.51
C TYR A 28 -3.31 -12.63 21.51
N ALA A 29 -3.61 -12.64 22.81
CA ALA A 29 -2.60 -12.88 23.84
C ALA A 29 -1.97 -14.29 23.71
N ALA A 30 -2.79 -15.31 23.45
CA ALA A 30 -2.34 -16.67 23.21
C ALA A 30 -1.46 -16.77 21.96
N LEU A 31 -1.82 -16.05 20.88
CA LEU A 31 -1.04 -15.97 19.66
C LEU A 31 0.36 -15.38 19.92
N LEU A 32 0.45 -14.26 20.65
CA LEU A 32 1.74 -13.66 21.01
C LEU A 32 2.56 -14.56 21.95
N GLY A 33 1.89 -15.24 22.89
CA GLY A 33 2.51 -16.23 23.76
C GLY A 33 3.07 -17.42 22.98
N ALA A 34 2.35 -17.89 21.96
CA ALA A 34 2.77 -19.00 21.11
C ALA A 34 4.03 -18.67 20.30
N PHE A 35 4.18 -17.44 19.77
CA PHE A 35 5.44 -17.03 19.11
C PHE A 35 6.62 -17.07 20.06
N SER A 36 6.46 -16.58 21.30
CA SER A 36 7.50 -16.66 22.34
C SER A 36 7.85 -18.10 22.73
N ALA A 37 6.86 -18.99 22.74
CA ALA A 37 7.05 -20.38 23.16
C ALA A 37 7.67 -21.27 22.07
N LEU A 38 7.34 -21.01 20.80
CA LEU A 38 7.87 -21.78 19.67
C LEU A 38 9.27 -21.34 19.27
N ASP A 39 9.55 -20.03 19.33
CA ASP A 39 10.86 -19.39 19.11
C ASP A 39 11.74 -20.06 18.02
N LEU A 40 11.13 -20.31 16.85
CA LEU A 40 11.74 -21.11 15.78
C LEU A 40 13.06 -20.52 15.28
N TYR A 41 13.18 -19.19 15.23
CA TYR A 41 14.35 -18.52 14.64
C TYR A 41 15.52 -18.35 15.61
N ARG A 42 15.35 -18.70 16.90
CA ARG A 42 16.46 -18.71 17.87
C ARG A 42 16.80 -20.11 18.35
N SER A 43 15.79 -20.91 18.68
CA SER A 43 15.98 -22.21 19.34
C SER A 43 15.59 -23.42 18.49
N GLY A 44 14.88 -23.21 17.38
CA GLY A 44 14.30 -24.29 16.57
C GLY A 44 14.57 -24.16 15.07
N PHE A 45 15.76 -23.67 14.69
CA PHE A 45 16.07 -23.39 13.27
C PHE A 45 16.09 -24.66 12.41
N ASP A 46 16.39 -25.81 13.03
CA ASP A 46 16.39 -27.15 12.43
C ASP A 46 15.02 -27.85 12.45
N VAL A 47 14.00 -27.22 13.07
CA VAL A 47 12.66 -27.80 13.18
C VAL A 47 11.97 -27.83 11.81
N THR A 48 11.42 -29.00 11.46
CA THR A 48 10.67 -29.22 10.22
C THR A 48 9.28 -29.81 10.50
N GLY A 49 8.47 -30.00 9.46
CA GLY A 49 7.18 -30.69 9.54
C GLY A 49 6.06 -29.88 10.24
N THR A 50 5.24 -30.56 11.04
CA THR A 50 3.99 -30.01 11.61
C THR A 50 4.20 -28.76 12.47
N ARG A 51 5.32 -28.64 13.17
CA ARG A 51 5.62 -27.44 13.98
C ARG A 51 5.74 -26.18 13.12
N VAL A 52 6.46 -26.27 11.99
CA VAL A 52 6.58 -25.17 11.02
C VAL A 52 5.22 -24.85 10.39
N PHE A 53 4.40 -25.87 10.11
CA PHE A 53 3.05 -25.67 9.61
C PHE A 53 2.17 -24.90 10.60
N VAL A 54 2.11 -25.33 11.88
CA VAL A 54 1.36 -24.64 12.94
C VAL A 54 1.87 -23.21 13.10
N TYR A 55 3.18 -23.02 13.12
CA TYR A 55 3.79 -21.69 13.20
C TYR A 55 3.33 -20.76 12.07
N ASN A 56 3.29 -21.25 10.83
CA ASN A 56 2.81 -20.47 9.70
C ASN A 56 1.30 -20.16 9.77
N ILE A 57 0.48 -21.05 10.34
CA ILE A 57 -0.93 -20.73 10.67
C ILE A 57 -1.00 -19.57 11.66
N LEU A 58 -0.16 -19.58 12.71
CA LEU A 58 -0.08 -18.47 13.67
C LEU A 58 0.32 -17.17 12.97
N ARG A 59 1.30 -17.20 12.06
CA ARG A 59 1.69 -16.03 11.24
C ARG A 59 0.53 -15.48 10.41
N LEU A 60 -0.26 -16.35 9.77
CA LEU A 60 -1.48 -15.91 9.07
C LEU A 60 -2.52 -15.30 10.02
N GLY A 61 -2.70 -15.90 11.21
CA GLY A 61 -3.54 -15.33 12.25
C GLY A 61 -3.08 -13.93 12.67
N PHE A 62 -1.77 -13.72 12.80
CA PHE A 62 -1.18 -12.42 13.11
C PHE A 62 -1.46 -11.37 12.02
N VAL A 63 -1.42 -11.73 10.74
CA VAL A 63 -1.79 -10.83 9.63
C VAL A 63 -3.22 -10.32 9.80
N GLY A 64 -4.17 -11.18 10.21
CA GLY A 64 -5.54 -10.78 10.51
C GLY A 64 -5.64 -9.78 11.66
N TYR A 65 -4.91 -10.00 12.75
CA TYR A 65 -4.84 -9.06 13.87
C TYR A 65 -4.17 -7.74 13.50
N LEU A 66 -3.06 -7.79 12.75
CA LEU A 66 -2.38 -6.59 12.26
C LEU A 66 -3.32 -5.77 11.39
N PHE A 67 -4.03 -6.41 10.45
CA PHE A 67 -5.02 -5.75 9.61
C PHE A 67 -6.08 -5.04 10.46
N TRP A 68 -6.63 -5.74 11.46
CA TRP A 68 -7.62 -5.18 12.35
C TRP A 68 -7.07 -4.00 13.15
N ILE A 69 -5.87 -4.10 13.71
CA ILE A 69 -5.22 -3.03 14.49
C ILE A 69 -5.04 -1.77 13.63
N LEU A 70 -4.61 -1.92 12.37
CA LEU A 70 -4.48 -0.81 11.44
C LEU A 70 -5.87 -0.22 11.12
N TYR A 71 -6.82 -1.05 10.69
CA TYR A 71 -8.18 -0.59 10.39
C TYR A 71 -8.85 0.11 11.57
N ALA A 72 -8.81 -0.49 12.75
CA ALA A 72 -9.44 0.02 13.96
C ALA A 72 -8.92 1.39 14.38
N SER A 73 -7.60 1.60 14.37
CA SER A 73 -7.02 2.90 14.72
C SER A 73 -7.53 4.01 13.79
N GLY A 74 -7.61 3.74 12.48
CA GLY A 74 -8.16 4.71 11.54
C GLY A 74 -9.69 4.85 11.61
N ASP A 75 -10.44 3.77 11.84
CA ASP A 75 -11.89 3.79 12.05
C ASP A 75 -12.25 4.69 13.23
N LEU A 76 -11.55 4.53 14.36
CA LEU A 76 -11.74 5.36 15.56
C LEU A 76 -11.46 6.84 15.27
N LEU A 77 -10.35 7.16 14.60
CA LEU A 77 -10.01 8.54 14.25
C LEU A 77 -11.04 9.15 13.28
N LEU A 78 -11.35 8.45 12.19
CA LEU A 78 -12.25 8.97 11.16
C LEU A 78 -13.70 9.07 11.67
N ALA A 79 -14.14 8.14 12.53
CA ALA A 79 -15.42 8.26 13.21
C ALA A 79 -15.44 9.44 14.18
N ALA A 80 -14.33 9.73 14.88
CA ALA A 80 -14.25 10.89 15.77
C ALA A 80 -14.28 12.22 15.00
N VAL A 81 -13.59 12.32 13.86
CA VAL A 81 -13.48 13.58 13.12
C VAL A 81 -14.65 13.80 12.13
N SER A 82 -15.12 12.74 11.47
CA SER A 82 -16.11 12.84 10.39
C SER A 82 -17.48 12.25 10.75
N GLY A 83 -17.62 11.63 11.93
CA GLY A 83 -18.90 11.20 12.49
C GLY A 83 -19.71 10.32 11.53
N ALA A 84 -20.96 10.74 11.29
CA ALA A 84 -21.91 10.03 10.44
C ALA A 84 -21.47 9.97 8.97
N GLY A 85 -20.74 10.97 8.45
CA GLY A 85 -20.28 10.99 7.06
C GLY A 85 -19.29 9.85 6.77
N TYR A 86 -18.40 9.53 7.71
CA TYR A 86 -17.55 8.34 7.58
C TYR A 86 -18.34 7.04 7.73
N ARG A 87 -19.19 6.93 8.76
CA ARG A 87 -19.93 5.69 9.05
C ARG A 87 -20.96 5.33 7.99
N GLY A 88 -21.50 6.32 7.28
CA GLY A 88 -22.45 6.13 6.18
C GLY A 88 -21.81 5.57 4.89
N LYS A 89 -20.48 5.48 4.81
CA LYS A 89 -19.79 4.99 3.62
C LYS A 89 -19.98 3.47 3.41
N PRO A 90 -19.88 3.00 2.15
CA PRO A 90 -19.85 1.57 1.85
C PRO A 90 -18.74 0.83 2.62
N ALA A 91 -18.96 -0.45 2.94
CA ALA A 91 -18.04 -1.23 3.78
C ALA A 91 -16.59 -1.28 3.23
N LEU A 92 -16.40 -1.56 1.93
CA LEU A 92 -15.07 -1.60 1.32
C LEU A 92 -14.34 -0.25 1.42
N GLU A 93 -15.09 0.84 1.29
CA GLU A 93 -14.56 2.19 1.38
C GLU A 93 -14.19 2.56 2.82
N ARG A 94 -15.02 2.19 3.80
CA ARG A 94 -14.68 2.35 5.22
C ARG A 94 -13.43 1.55 5.59
N LEU A 95 -13.33 0.30 5.12
CA LEU A 95 -12.18 -0.57 5.33
C LEU A 95 -10.91 0.07 4.76
N ALA A 96 -10.93 0.53 3.51
CA ALA A 96 -9.78 1.18 2.88
C ALA A 96 -9.36 2.45 3.63
N LEU A 97 -10.33 3.34 3.92
CA LEU A 97 -10.06 4.60 4.63
C LEU A 97 -9.52 4.36 6.05
N GLY A 98 -10.15 3.46 6.81
CA GLY A 98 -9.73 3.12 8.16
C GLY A 98 -8.35 2.45 8.16
N PHE A 99 -8.13 1.46 7.29
CA PHE A 99 -6.86 0.74 7.21
C PHE A 99 -5.68 1.67 6.90
N PHE A 100 -5.78 2.49 5.84
CA PHE A 100 -4.66 3.34 5.43
C PHE A 100 -4.47 4.58 6.33
N SER A 101 -5.55 5.11 6.92
CA SER A 101 -5.41 6.13 7.96
C SER A 101 -4.70 5.57 9.19
N GLY A 102 -5.06 4.35 9.60
CA GLY A 102 -4.41 3.70 10.73
C GLY A 102 -2.96 3.29 10.46
N ALA A 103 -2.63 2.81 9.25
CA ALA A 103 -1.24 2.64 8.82
C ALA A 103 -0.46 3.96 8.94
N GLY A 104 -1.08 5.07 8.52
CA GLY A 104 -0.61 6.44 8.75
C GLY A 104 -0.26 6.75 10.21
N ILE A 105 -1.24 6.56 11.10
CA ILE A 105 -1.09 6.77 12.56
C ILE A 105 0.05 5.92 13.11
N TRP A 106 0.08 4.62 12.78
CA TRP A 106 1.07 3.70 13.33
C TRP A 106 2.49 4.01 12.84
N HIS A 107 2.70 4.41 11.58
CA HIS A 107 4.03 4.83 11.13
C HIS A 107 4.50 6.09 11.86
N ILE A 108 3.64 7.10 12.05
CA ILE A 108 3.98 8.32 12.80
C ILE A 108 4.29 7.99 14.27
N LEU A 109 3.44 7.19 14.91
CA LEU A 109 3.60 6.78 16.31
C LEU A 109 4.88 5.98 16.54
N LEU A 110 5.12 4.96 15.72
CA LEU A 110 6.29 4.08 15.86
C LEU A 110 7.59 4.81 15.53
N PHE A 111 7.54 5.77 14.60
CA PHE A 111 8.66 6.66 14.35
C PHE A 111 8.98 7.52 15.57
N ALA A 112 7.97 8.15 16.18
CA ALA A 112 8.15 8.94 17.40
C ALA A 112 8.67 8.09 18.58
N LEU A 113 8.13 6.89 18.77
CA LEU A 113 8.60 5.95 19.81
C LEU A 113 10.05 5.52 19.57
N GLY A 114 10.43 5.26 18.33
CA GLY A 114 11.80 4.93 17.97
C GLY A 114 12.78 6.06 18.29
N LEU A 115 12.40 7.32 18.03
CA LEU A 115 13.21 8.49 18.41
C LEU A 115 13.28 8.67 19.94
N ALA A 116 12.23 8.30 20.65
CA ALA A 116 12.18 8.34 22.11
C ALA A 116 12.88 7.15 22.77
N ASN A 117 13.44 6.20 22.01
CA ASN A 117 13.97 4.93 22.50
C ASN A 117 12.94 4.11 23.32
N LEU A 118 11.70 4.06 22.84
CA LEU A 118 10.57 3.37 23.50
C LEU A 118 10.01 2.22 22.65
N LEU A 119 10.72 1.80 21.60
CA LEU A 119 10.27 0.76 20.69
C LEU A 119 10.50 -0.65 21.27
N HIS A 120 9.96 -0.90 22.45
CA HIS A 120 10.10 -2.16 23.16
C HIS A 120 8.85 -3.03 23.04
N ARG A 121 9.06 -4.35 23.16
CA ARG A 121 7.99 -5.36 23.01
C ARG A 121 6.79 -5.09 23.91
N HIS A 122 7.01 -4.78 25.19
CA HIS A 122 5.93 -4.53 26.15
C HIS A 122 5.14 -3.25 25.84
N VAL A 123 5.80 -2.18 25.38
CA VAL A 123 5.14 -0.95 24.94
C VAL A 123 4.23 -1.23 23.75
N VAL A 124 4.77 -1.93 22.73
CA VAL A 124 4.02 -2.27 21.52
C VAL A 124 2.83 -3.19 21.85
N ILE A 125 3.00 -4.20 22.71
CA ILE A 125 1.89 -5.04 23.19
C ILE A 125 0.82 -4.20 23.88
N GLY A 126 1.21 -3.29 24.78
CA GLY A 126 0.26 -2.40 25.46
C GLY A 126 -0.55 -1.54 24.49
N LEU A 127 0.11 -0.97 23.47
CA LEU A 127 -0.53 -0.15 22.46
C LEU A 127 -1.49 -0.96 21.58
N THR A 128 -1.05 -2.11 21.04
CA THR A 128 -1.91 -2.95 20.20
C THR A 128 -3.09 -3.52 20.99
N PHE A 129 -2.86 -3.96 22.22
CA PHE A 129 -3.93 -4.45 23.10
C PHE A 129 -4.95 -3.35 23.41
N THR A 130 -4.50 -2.13 23.67
CA THR A 130 -5.39 -0.97 23.87
C THR A 130 -6.28 -0.74 22.65
N VAL A 131 -5.73 -0.78 21.44
CA VAL A 131 -6.53 -0.66 20.20
C VAL A 131 -7.56 -1.78 20.09
N LEU A 132 -7.19 -3.03 20.39
CA LEU A 132 -8.13 -4.17 20.36
C LEU A 132 -9.28 -3.98 21.37
N VAL A 133 -8.98 -3.53 22.58
CA VAL A 133 -9.97 -3.27 23.64
C VAL A 133 -10.92 -2.13 23.25
N VAL A 134 -10.38 -1.00 22.77
CA VAL A 134 -11.20 0.18 22.44
C VAL A 134 -12.03 -0.05 21.17
N SER A 135 -11.49 -0.79 20.20
CA SER A 135 -12.16 -1.02 18.90
C SER A 135 -13.18 -2.16 18.90
N TRP A 136 -13.37 -2.85 20.03
CA TRP A 136 -14.24 -4.01 20.11
C TRP A 136 -15.67 -3.72 19.62
N ARG A 137 -16.21 -2.53 19.93
CA ARG A 137 -17.55 -2.14 19.49
C ARG A 137 -17.62 -2.09 17.97
N SER A 138 -16.63 -1.46 17.33
CA SER A 138 -16.51 -1.43 15.87
C SER A 138 -16.34 -2.84 15.30
N PHE A 139 -15.62 -3.74 15.98
CA PHE A 139 -15.51 -5.14 15.57
C PHE A 139 -16.87 -5.85 15.54
N ALA A 140 -17.62 -5.77 16.65
CA ALA A 140 -18.93 -6.40 16.75
C ALA A 140 -19.94 -5.83 15.75
N THR A 141 -19.96 -4.50 15.57
CA THR A 141 -20.95 -3.86 14.69
C THR A 141 -20.60 -3.97 13.22
N THR A 142 -19.32 -3.80 12.86
CA THR A 142 -18.92 -3.74 11.45
C THR A 142 -18.66 -5.14 10.92
N TYR A 143 -17.91 -5.98 11.64
CA TYR A 143 -17.50 -7.27 11.10
C TYR A 143 -18.61 -8.32 11.22
N VAL A 144 -19.17 -8.51 12.42
CA VAL A 144 -20.20 -9.54 12.62
C VAL A 144 -21.48 -9.19 11.87
N ARG A 145 -21.93 -7.93 11.93
CA ARG A 145 -23.16 -7.52 11.24
C ARG A 145 -23.00 -7.47 9.73
N ASP A 146 -21.95 -6.83 9.20
CA ASP A 146 -21.82 -6.67 7.74
C ASP A 146 -21.35 -7.96 7.07
N ALA A 147 -20.58 -8.83 7.74
CA ALA A 147 -20.28 -10.16 7.19
C ALA A 147 -21.52 -11.06 7.16
N CYS A 148 -22.38 -11.00 8.19
CA CYS A 148 -23.61 -11.78 8.22
C CYS A 148 -24.74 -11.20 7.35
N SER A 149 -24.77 -9.88 7.11
CA SER A 149 -25.80 -9.21 6.30
C SER A 149 -25.37 -8.91 4.86
N GLY A 150 -24.07 -8.88 4.60
CA GLY A 150 -23.46 -8.59 3.29
C GLY A 150 -23.49 -9.75 2.30
N LEU A 151 -24.02 -10.91 2.68
CA LEU A 151 -24.52 -11.91 1.75
C LEU A 151 -25.96 -11.51 1.38
N PRO A 152 -26.20 -10.79 0.25
CA PRO A 152 -27.55 -10.46 -0.14
C PRO A 152 -28.37 -11.74 -0.26
N PRO A 153 -29.51 -11.86 0.45
CA PRO A 153 -30.39 -13.04 0.38
C PRO A 153 -30.83 -13.36 -1.06
N SER A 154 -30.78 -12.36 -1.96
CA SER A 154 -31.15 -12.46 -3.37
C SER A 154 -30.06 -13.02 -4.31
N ALA A 155 -28.81 -13.21 -3.84
CA ALA A 155 -27.77 -13.90 -4.61
C ALA A 155 -27.78 -15.43 -4.40
N ALA A 156 -28.36 -15.91 -3.30
CA ALA A 156 -28.51 -17.34 -3.04
C ALA A 156 -29.47 -18.03 -4.03
N GLY A 157 -30.37 -17.29 -4.69
CA GLY A 157 -31.33 -17.82 -5.66
C GLY A 157 -30.93 -17.67 -7.14
N ARG A 158 -29.86 -16.93 -7.45
CA ARG A 158 -29.29 -16.84 -8.81
C ARG A 158 -27.86 -17.35 -8.73
N GLY A 159 -27.69 -18.66 -8.90
CA GLY A 159 -26.38 -19.31 -8.86
C GLY A 159 -25.33 -18.47 -9.58
N LEU A 160 -24.15 -18.30 -8.95
CA LEU A 160 -23.01 -17.66 -9.57
C LEU A 160 -22.86 -18.26 -10.96
N ARG A 161 -22.97 -17.40 -11.99
CA ARG A 161 -22.66 -17.86 -13.36
C ARG A 161 -21.27 -18.49 -13.31
N PRO A 162 -21.02 -19.58 -14.06
CA PRO A 162 -19.76 -20.32 -13.99
C PRO A 162 -18.53 -19.41 -14.11
N THR A 163 -18.60 -18.34 -14.90
CA THR A 163 -17.53 -17.33 -15.01
C THR A 163 -17.22 -16.59 -13.71
N GLY A 164 -18.24 -16.26 -12.90
CA GLY A 164 -18.06 -15.63 -11.59
C GLY A 164 -17.36 -16.56 -10.60
N THR A 165 -17.74 -17.84 -10.58
CA THR A 165 -17.10 -18.85 -9.72
C THR A 165 -15.63 -19.06 -10.10
N VAL A 166 -15.32 -19.14 -11.40
CA VAL A 166 -13.94 -19.27 -11.89
C VAL A 166 -13.08 -18.08 -11.44
N LEU A 167 -13.56 -16.85 -11.59
CA LEU A 167 -12.81 -15.65 -11.21
C LEU A 167 -12.61 -15.53 -9.70
N VAL A 168 -13.63 -15.86 -8.89
CA VAL A 168 -13.48 -15.87 -7.42
C VAL A 168 -12.51 -16.96 -6.99
N THR A 169 -12.55 -18.14 -7.62
CA THR A 169 -11.62 -19.23 -7.33
C THR A 169 -10.18 -18.82 -7.70
N ALA A 170 -9.99 -18.22 -8.88
CA ALA A 170 -8.69 -17.72 -9.32
C ALA A 170 -8.15 -16.64 -8.38
N LEU A 171 -9.00 -15.72 -7.93
CA LEU A 171 -8.65 -14.68 -6.96
C LEU A 171 -8.21 -15.27 -5.61
N VAL A 172 -8.96 -16.23 -5.07
CA VAL A 172 -8.61 -16.89 -3.82
C VAL A 172 -7.33 -17.70 -3.98
N ALA A 173 -7.20 -18.44 -5.09
CA ALA A 173 -6.01 -19.23 -5.38
C ALA A 173 -4.75 -18.35 -5.51
N SER A 174 -4.81 -17.22 -6.21
CA SER A 174 -3.67 -16.32 -6.34
C SER A 174 -3.30 -15.64 -5.02
N ALA A 175 -4.29 -15.24 -4.20
CA ALA A 175 -4.05 -14.71 -2.86
C ALA A 175 -3.41 -15.76 -1.92
N CYS A 176 -3.91 -17.00 -1.93
CA CYS A 176 -3.33 -18.10 -1.17
C CYS A 176 -1.92 -18.43 -1.63
N LEU A 177 -1.69 -18.51 -2.94
CA LEU A 177 -0.37 -18.79 -3.51
C LEU A 177 0.62 -17.67 -3.15
N LEU A 178 0.19 -16.41 -3.20
CA LEU A 178 1.02 -15.28 -2.78
C LEU A 178 1.38 -15.37 -1.30
N ALA A 179 0.40 -15.65 -0.44
CA ALA A 179 0.65 -15.85 0.98
C ALA A 179 1.66 -16.99 1.22
N MET A 180 1.57 -18.09 0.48
CA MET A 180 2.50 -19.20 0.60
C MET A 180 3.92 -18.85 0.12
N VAL A 181 4.06 -18.24 -1.06
CA VAL A 181 5.35 -18.02 -1.73
C VAL A 181 6.10 -16.80 -1.22
N LYS A 182 5.39 -15.73 -0.82
CA LYS A 182 6.00 -14.47 -0.38
C LYS A 182 5.68 -14.12 1.07
N GLY A 183 4.52 -14.54 1.57
CA GLY A 183 4.09 -14.22 2.94
C GLY A 183 4.59 -15.18 4.01
N LEU A 184 4.75 -16.47 3.71
CA LEU A 184 5.10 -17.49 4.70
C LEU A 184 6.44 -18.16 4.42
N TYR A 185 6.92 -18.08 3.18
CA TYR A 185 8.18 -18.67 2.78
C TYR A 185 9.34 -18.06 3.57
N PRO A 186 10.21 -18.87 4.21
CA PRO A 186 11.23 -18.37 5.13
C PRO A 186 12.56 -18.02 4.44
N ALA A 187 12.73 -18.31 3.14
CA ALA A 187 14.02 -18.14 2.50
C ALA A 187 14.43 -16.67 2.34
N GLY A 188 13.50 -15.72 2.54
CA GLY A 188 13.70 -14.29 2.31
C GLY A 188 14.16 -13.96 0.89
N GLY A 189 14.13 -12.67 0.53
CA GLY A 189 15.00 -12.22 -0.57
C GLY A 189 16.48 -12.31 -0.13
N HIS A 190 17.40 -12.67 -1.04
CA HIS A 190 18.85 -12.61 -0.75
C HIS A 190 19.26 -11.26 -0.16
N ASP A 191 18.64 -10.18 -0.65
CA ASP A 191 18.83 -8.80 -0.25
C ASP A 191 18.42 -8.53 1.22
N TYR A 192 17.43 -9.26 1.74
CA TYR A 192 16.92 -9.05 3.10
C TYR A 192 17.98 -9.37 4.15
N TYR A 193 18.57 -10.56 4.08
CA TYR A 193 19.55 -11.01 5.07
C TYR A 193 20.87 -10.26 4.97
N THR A 194 21.24 -9.78 3.78
CA THR A 194 22.52 -9.08 3.58
C THR A 194 22.45 -7.58 3.86
N HIS A 195 21.28 -6.94 3.69
CA HIS A 195 21.14 -5.48 3.84
C HIS A 195 20.22 -5.10 5.00
N TYR A 196 18.96 -5.52 4.94
CA TYR A 196 17.91 -4.97 5.82
C TYR A 196 17.90 -5.58 7.23
N PHE A 197 18.12 -6.88 7.33
CA PHE A 197 17.94 -7.63 8.57
C PHE A 197 18.79 -7.08 9.73
N HIS A 198 20.05 -6.74 9.46
CA HIS A 198 20.98 -6.24 10.48
C HIS A 198 20.49 -4.94 11.12
N TYR A 199 20.02 -3.99 10.33
CA TYR A 199 19.47 -2.73 10.87
C TYR A 199 18.17 -2.99 11.63
N TYR A 200 17.27 -3.83 11.10
CA TYR A 200 16.01 -4.13 11.77
C TYR A 200 16.21 -4.80 13.13
N ARG A 201 17.16 -5.74 13.19
CA ARG A 201 17.56 -6.38 14.43
C ARG A 201 18.10 -5.37 15.44
N GLU A 202 19.02 -4.50 15.02
CA GLU A 202 19.60 -3.47 15.89
C GLU A 202 18.52 -2.54 16.49
N VAL A 203 17.54 -2.12 15.68
CA VAL A 203 16.40 -1.30 16.16
C VAL A 203 15.55 -2.05 17.17
N VAL A 204 15.24 -3.33 16.90
CA VAL A 204 14.41 -4.17 17.78
C VAL A 204 15.12 -4.50 19.10
N GLU A 205 16.44 -4.69 19.07
CA GLU A 205 17.28 -4.97 20.24
C GLU A 205 17.48 -3.72 21.11
N SER A 206 17.78 -2.58 20.48
CA SER A 206 18.01 -1.32 21.20
C SER A 206 16.73 -0.62 21.64
N GLY A 207 15.62 -0.78 20.89
CA GLY A 207 14.41 0.02 21.04
C GLY A 207 14.47 1.41 20.40
N SER A 208 15.52 1.68 19.61
CA SER A 208 15.87 2.99 19.07
C SER A 208 16.04 2.97 17.55
N ILE A 209 15.62 4.04 16.87
CA ILE A 209 15.91 4.27 15.44
C ILE A 209 17.04 5.27 15.20
N TRP A 210 17.75 5.67 16.26
CA TRP A 210 18.92 6.56 16.17
C TRP A 210 20.05 5.91 15.34
N PRO A 211 21.02 6.72 14.86
CA PRO A 211 22.17 6.21 14.13
C PRO A 211 22.85 5.05 14.87
N ASN A 212 23.24 4.03 14.12
CA ASN A 212 23.97 2.87 14.61
C ASN A 212 25.01 2.43 13.56
N HIS A 213 25.68 1.30 13.80
CA HIS A 213 26.76 0.81 12.94
C HIS A 213 26.28 0.39 11.54
N VAL A 214 24.98 0.10 11.34
CA VAL A 214 24.39 -0.18 10.02
C VAL A 214 23.95 1.15 9.37
N TRP A 215 24.94 2.01 9.15
CA TRP A 215 24.75 3.44 8.99
C TRP A 215 23.82 3.85 7.86
N TYR A 216 23.91 3.22 6.68
CA TYR A 216 23.14 3.65 5.51
C TYR A 216 21.65 3.37 5.70
N HIS A 217 21.29 2.29 6.40
CA HIS A 217 19.89 1.98 6.72
C HIS A 217 19.25 2.97 7.70
N PHE A 218 20.01 3.79 8.42
CA PHE A 218 19.45 4.94 9.13
C PHE A 218 18.68 5.87 8.18
N TYR A 219 19.14 6.04 6.94
CA TYR A 219 18.44 6.87 5.94
C TYR A 219 17.26 6.14 5.29
N TYR A 220 17.42 4.85 4.97
CA TYR A 220 16.40 4.07 4.24
C TYR A 220 15.28 3.49 5.08
N SER A 221 15.60 3.13 6.32
CA SER A 221 14.87 2.09 7.03
C SER A 221 14.38 2.50 8.41
N LYS A 222 14.77 3.68 8.92
CA LYS A 222 14.22 4.21 10.18
C LYS A 222 12.70 4.38 10.19
N GLY A 223 12.09 4.51 9.00
CA GLY A 223 10.64 4.60 8.81
C GLY A 223 9.90 3.27 8.81
N ALA A 224 10.59 2.14 8.95
CA ALA A 224 10.04 0.79 8.91
C ALA A 224 9.21 0.40 10.15
N GLY A 225 8.50 1.36 10.76
CA GLY A 225 7.79 1.19 12.02
C GLY A 225 6.95 -0.09 12.10
N LEU A 226 6.12 -0.36 11.08
CA LEU A 226 5.29 -1.57 11.06
C LEU A 226 6.10 -2.87 11.00
N PHE A 227 7.27 -2.88 10.34
CA PHE A 227 8.17 -4.02 10.35
C PHE A 227 8.74 -4.25 11.75
N PHE A 228 9.19 -3.19 12.43
CA PHE A 228 9.68 -3.29 13.80
C PHE A 228 8.57 -3.77 14.76
N LEU A 229 7.36 -3.23 14.65
CA LEU A 229 6.19 -3.68 15.40
C LEU A 229 5.94 -5.16 15.21
N ALA A 230 5.95 -5.64 13.96
CA ALA A 230 5.69 -7.04 13.66
C ALA A 230 6.80 -7.96 14.18
N MET A 231 8.07 -7.55 14.04
CA MET A 231 9.22 -8.29 14.58
C MET A 231 9.19 -8.38 16.11
N LEU A 232 8.85 -7.29 16.80
CA LEU A 232 8.71 -7.25 18.25
C LEU A 232 7.59 -8.18 18.77
N LEU A 233 6.51 -8.31 17.99
CA LEU A 233 5.35 -9.13 18.38
C LEU A 233 5.49 -10.60 18.00
N THR A 234 6.24 -10.90 16.93
CA THR A 234 6.30 -12.23 16.33
C THR A 234 7.75 -12.72 16.17
N ASP A 235 8.39 -12.43 15.04
CA ASP A 235 9.64 -13.04 14.62
C ASP A 235 10.48 -12.18 13.68
N PRO A 236 11.77 -12.54 13.47
CA PRO A 236 12.64 -11.84 12.53
C PRO A 236 12.07 -11.66 11.11
N LEU A 237 11.36 -12.65 10.58
CA LEU A 237 10.83 -12.63 9.22
C LEU A 237 9.48 -11.91 9.11
N ALA A 238 9.00 -11.28 10.18
CA ALA A 238 7.72 -10.58 10.19
C ALA A 238 7.54 -9.43 9.17
N PRO A 239 8.60 -8.78 8.62
CA PRO A 239 8.42 -7.78 7.56
C PRO A 239 7.53 -8.28 6.40
N GLN A 240 7.67 -9.55 6.02
CA GLN A 240 6.88 -10.11 4.92
C GLN A 240 5.37 -10.22 5.25
N LEU A 241 5.03 -10.41 6.53
CA LEU A 241 3.64 -10.43 7.01
C LEU A 241 3.00 -9.04 6.94
N VAL A 242 3.79 -8.01 7.23
CA VAL A 242 3.35 -6.61 7.11
C VAL A 242 3.04 -6.29 5.64
N THR A 243 3.93 -6.66 4.73
CA THR A 243 3.71 -6.43 3.30
C THR A 243 2.50 -7.21 2.78
N LEU A 244 2.33 -8.47 3.18
CA LEU A 244 1.13 -9.25 2.86
C LEU A 244 -0.15 -8.55 3.36
N CYS A 245 -0.14 -8.05 4.59
CA CYS A 245 -1.24 -7.27 5.18
C CYS A 245 -1.54 -5.99 4.37
N MET A 246 -0.50 -5.25 3.99
CA MET A 246 -0.62 -4.03 3.20
C MET A 246 -1.15 -4.32 1.79
N ILE A 247 -0.72 -5.41 1.15
CA ILE A 247 -1.23 -5.84 -0.16
C ILE A 247 -2.71 -6.19 -0.09
N ALA A 248 -3.15 -6.89 0.96
CA ALA A 248 -4.56 -7.15 1.20
C ALA A 248 -5.36 -5.84 1.37
N GLY A 249 -4.83 -4.88 2.13
CA GLY A 249 -5.40 -3.53 2.25
C GLY A 249 -5.47 -2.79 0.90
N GLY A 250 -4.41 -2.88 0.09
CA GLY A 250 -4.36 -2.34 -1.26
C GLY A 250 -5.41 -2.94 -2.19
N ALA A 251 -5.60 -4.25 -2.15
CA ALA A 251 -6.64 -4.96 -2.91
C ALA A 251 -8.05 -4.48 -2.50
N ILE A 252 -8.33 -4.28 -1.21
CA ILE A 252 -9.60 -3.72 -0.73
C ILE A 252 -9.79 -2.28 -1.23
N CYS A 253 -8.74 -1.46 -1.21
CA CYS A 253 -8.77 -0.10 -1.75
C CYS A 253 -9.05 -0.08 -3.25
N MET A 254 -8.39 -0.94 -4.03
CA MET A 254 -8.63 -1.07 -5.46
C MET A 254 -10.06 -1.55 -5.76
N ALA A 255 -10.58 -2.49 -4.96
CA ALA A 255 -11.97 -2.93 -5.06
C ALA A 255 -12.96 -1.78 -4.77
N ALA A 256 -12.69 -0.96 -3.74
CA ALA A 256 -13.48 0.22 -3.42
C ALA A 256 -13.43 1.27 -4.54
N PHE A 257 -12.25 1.55 -5.09
CA PHE A 257 -12.03 2.43 -6.24
C PHE A 257 -12.85 1.96 -7.44
N MET A 258 -12.66 0.71 -7.86
CA MET A 258 -13.36 0.12 -9.00
C MET A 258 -14.88 0.07 -8.81
N SER A 259 -15.35 -0.20 -7.59
CA SER A 259 -16.79 -0.17 -7.27
C SER A 259 -17.37 1.23 -7.47
N HIS A 260 -16.64 2.27 -7.09
CA HIS A 260 -17.06 3.66 -7.29
C HIS A 260 -17.09 4.07 -8.77
N LEU A 261 -16.30 3.41 -9.61
CA LEU A 261 -16.33 3.58 -11.07
C LEU A 261 -17.44 2.75 -11.76
N GLY A 262 -18.21 1.97 -11.01
CA GLY A 262 -19.22 1.08 -11.59
C GLY A 262 -18.63 -0.15 -12.31
N VAL A 263 -17.35 -0.47 -12.08
CA VAL A 263 -16.74 -1.70 -12.61
C VAL A 263 -17.44 -2.90 -12.00
N THR A 264 -17.90 -3.83 -12.84
CA THR A 264 -18.62 -5.02 -12.36
C THR A 264 -17.74 -5.93 -11.50
N ARG A 265 -18.35 -6.73 -10.61
CA ARG A 265 -17.62 -7.67 -9.73
C ARG A 265 -16.72 -8.66 -10.48
N GLN A 266 -17.07 -9.06 -11.71
CA GLN A 266 -16.26 -9.96 -12.53
C GLN A 266 -14.95 -9.29 -12.95
N TRP A 267 -15.04 -8.07 -13.48
CA TRP A 267 -13.85 -7.28 -13.82
C TRP A 267 -13.01 -6.94 -12.59
N GLN A 268 -13.64 -6.60 -11.46
CA GLN A 268 -12.91 -6.42 -10.19
C GLN A 268 -12.14 -7.68 -9.81
N ALA A 269 -12.78 -8.86 -9.81
CA ALA A 269 -12.11 -10.12 -9.49
C ALA A 269 -10.96 -10.43 -10.46
N ALA A 270 -11.13 -10.16 -11.76
CA ALA A 270 -10.06 -10.34 -12.75
C ALA A 270 -8.85 -9.43 -12.48
N PHE A 271 -9.07 -8.12 -12.28
CA PHE A 271 -7.97 -7.19 -11.99
C PHE A 271 -7.28 -7.50 -10.66
N LEU A 272 -8.03 -7.90 -9.63
CA LEU A 272 -7.46 -8.30 -8.34
C LEU A 272 -6.70 -9.63 -8.46
N THR A 273 -7.18 -10.57 -9.28
CA THR A 273 -6.47 -11.82 -9.56
C THR A 273 -5.12 -11.53 -10.19
N LEU A 274 -5.10 -10.69 -11.24
CA LEU A 274 -3.88 -10.25 -11.90
C LEU A 274 -2.95 -9.54 -10.90
N PHE A 275 -3.47 -8.60 -10.12
CA PHE A 275 -2.71 -7.89 -9.11
C PHE A 275 -2.00 -8.83 -8.11
N PHE A 276 -2.70 -9.82 -7.55
CA PHE A 276 -2.07 -10.82 -6.67
C PHE A 276 -1.08 -11.72 -7.41
N ALA A 277 -1.45 -12.20 -8.60
CA ALA A 277 -0.61 -13.09 -9.40
C ALA A 277 0.73 -12.43 -9.78
N THR A 278 0.73 -11.13 -10.07
CA THR A 278 1.93 -10.36 -10.39
C THR A 278 2.96 -10.36 -9.27
N TYR A 279 2.54 -10.50 -8.01
CA TYR A 279 3.46 -10.59 -6.87
C TYR A 279 3.94 -12.01 -6.55
N VAL A 280 3.35 -13.05 -7.17
CA VAL A 280 3.77 -14.44 -6.93
C VAL A 280 5.12 -14.73 -7.58
N TYR A 281 5.30 -14.33 -8.83
CA TYR A 281 6.50 -14.62 -9.61
C TYR A 281 7.13 -13.32 -10.13
N THR A 282 8.26 -12.95 -9.54
CA THR A 282 8.84 -11.61 -9.69
C THR A 282 10.33 -11.59 -10.11
N PRO A 283 10.82 -12.48 -11.00
CA PRO A 283 12.21 -12.44 -11.44
C PRO A 283 12.53 -11.19 -12.26
N GLY A 284 11.53 -10.63 -12.96
CA GLY A 284 11.71 -9.58 -13.94
C GLY A 284 12.40 -10.05 -15.25
N PRO A 285 12.64 -9.14 -16.20
CA PRO A 285 13.44 -9.40 -17.40
C PRO A 285 14.83 -9.93 -17.07
N HIS A 286 15.50 -10.59 -18.03
CA HIS A 286 16.75 -11.35 -17.84
C HIS A 286 17.80 -10.64 -16.95
N GLU A 287 18.09 -9.36 -17.22
CA GLU A 287 19.05 -8.57 -16.43
C GLU A 287 18.61 -8.42 -14.97
N ASN A 288 17.33 -8.15 -14.73
CA ASN A 288 16.79 -8.01 -13.37
C ASN A 288 16.74 -9.34 -12.61
N MET A 289 16.52 -10.45 -13.33
CA MET A 289 16.52 -11.78 -12.76
C MET A 289 17.89 -12.14 -12.18
N LEU A 290 18.98 -11.80 -12.89
CA LEU A 290 20.35 -11.99 -12.40
C LEU A 290 20.65 -11.20 -11.13
N HIS A 291 19.92 -10.11 -10.89
CA HIS A 291 20.04 -9.32 -9.68
C HIS A 291 19.04 -9.71 -8.58
N GLY A 292 18.28 -10.79 -8.72
CA GLY A 292 17.33 -11.26 -7.69
C GLY A 292 15.91 -10.75 -7.83
N GLY A 293 15.58 -10.09 -8.95
CA GLY A 293 14.22 -9.68 -9.29
C GLY A 293 13.68 -8.50 -8.47
N TRP A 294 12.37 -8.51 -8.23
CA TRP A 294 11.60 -7.47 -7.54
C TRP A 294 10.52 -8.11 -6.65
N GLY A 295 9.68 -7.34 -5.96
CA GLY A 295 8.54 -7.92 -5.23
C GLY A 295 8.97 -8.70 -3.98
N ASP A 296 10.05 -8.29 -3.32
CA ASP A 296 10.53 -8.90 -2.08
C ASP A 296 9.78 -8.29 -0.90
N PHE A 297 9.02 -9.12 -0.19
CA PHE A 297 8.06 -8.64 0.81
C PHE A 297 8.72 -8.04 2.05
N GLU A 298 10.01 -8.24 2.23
CA GLU A 298 10.78 -7.65 3.31
C GLU A 298 11.29 -6.24 2.98
N LYS A 299 11.05 -5.74 1.76
CA LYS A 299 11.47 -4.40 1.33
C LYS A 299 10.36 -3.38 1.49
N LEU A 300 10.74 -2.17 1.89
CA LEU A 300 9.82 -1.08 2.21
C LEU A 300 9.05 -0.50 1.02
N HIS A 301 9.52 -0.68 -0.21
CA HIS A 301 8.82 -0.18 -1.39
C HIS A 301 7.54 -0.98 -1.72
N GLU A 302 7.42 -2.22 -1.23
CA GLU A 302 6.19 -3.01 -1.44
C GLU A 302 4.99 -2.55 -0.60
N PRO A 303 5.08 -2.37 0.74
CA PRO A 303 3.99 -1.77 1.49
C PRO A 303 3.73 -0.32 1.06
N GLN A 304 4.77 0.38 0.61
CA GLN A 304 4.63 1.73 0.06
C GLN A 304 3.80 1.78 -1.23
N THR A 305 3.92 0.79 -2.10
CA THR A 305 3.09 0.66 -3.30
C THR A 305 1.59 0.69 -2.96
N MET A 306 1.22 0.13 -1.81
CA MET A 306 -0.17 0.12 -1.35
C MET A 306 -0.63 1.50 -0.86
N LEU A 307 0.28 2.30 -0.28
CA LEU A 307 0.01 3.70 0.03
C LEU A 307 -0.20 4.52 -1.25
N VAL A 308 0.52 4.23 -2.35
CA VAL A 308 0.27 4.85 -3.66
C VAL A 308 -1.13 4.53 -4.18
N ALA A 309 -1.53 3.26 -4.13
CA ALA A 309 -2.86 2.83 -4.54
C ALA A 309 -3.96 3.59 -3.77
N PHE A 310 -3.76 3.76 -2.47
CA PHE A 310 -4.68 4.52 -1.63
C PHE A 310 -4.66 6.03 -1.91
N LEU A 311 -3.49 6.64 -2.11
CA LEU A 311 -3.39 8.06 -2.43
C LEU A 311 -4.06 8.38 -3.76
N VAL A 312 -3.91 7.53 -4.78
CA VAL A 312 -4.67 7.63 -6.04
C VAL A 312 -6.17 7.63 -5.77
N TYR A 313 -6.67 6.71 -4.94
CA TYR A 313 -8.10 6.65 -4.60
C TYR A 313 -8.58 7.88 -3.82
N ALA A 314 -7.84 8.30 -2.80
CA ALA A 314 -8.22 9.44 -1.98
C ALA A 314 -8.19 10.75 -2.80
N LEU A 315 -7.16 10.97 -3.61
CA LEU A 315 -7.05 12.13 -4.50
C LEU A 315 -8.14 12.12 -5.58
N TYR A 316 -8.49 10.94 -6.11
CA TYR A 316 -9.66 10.78 -6.98
C TYR A 316 -10.94 11.29 -6.31
N ARG A 317 -11.20 10.87 -5.06
CA ARG A 317 -12.39 11.34 -4.32
C ARG A 317 -12.35 12.82 -4.01
N LEU A 318 -11.15 13.38 -3.75
CA LEU A 318 -10.96 14.82 -3.61
C LEU A 318 -11.13 15.60 -4.92
N MET A 319 -11.03 14.95 -6.08
CA MET A 319 -11.26 15.55 -7.40
C MET A 319 -12.73 15.53 -7.84
N LEU A 320 -13.63 14.89 -7.10
CA LEU A 320 -15.07 14.92 -7.39
C LEU A 320 -15.73 16.16 -6.75
N PRO A 321 -16.74 16.76 -7.41
CA PRO A 321 -17.58 17.77 -6.76
C PRO A 321 -18.56 17.13 -5.77
N GLY A 322 -19.08 17.93 -4.82
CA GLY A 322 -20.31 17.56 -4.11
C GLY A 322 -20.17 16.87 -2.74
N GLY A 323 -19.02 16.93 -2.07
CA GLY A 323 -18.97 16.81 -0.60
C GLY A 323 -18.34 15.54 -0.01
N GLU A 324 -17.93 15.69 1.26
CA GLU A 324 -17.09 14.80 2.10
C GLU A 324 -15.57 14.83 1.86
N GLN A 325 -15.02 15.99 1.49
CA GLN A 325 -13.57 16.18 1.34
C GLN A 325 -12.79 15.93 2.64
N GLY A 326 -13.39 16.15 3.82
CA GLY A 326 -12.70 16.04 5.11
C GLY A 326 -12.10 14.67 5.38
N THR A 327 -12.89 13.60 5.22
CA THR A 327 -12.47 12.22 5.48
C THR A 327 -11.30 11.80 4.58
N TYR A 328 -11.42 12.01 3.27
CA TYR A 328 -10.34 11.66 2.33
C TYR A 328 -9.12 12.54 2.51
N ARG A 329 -9.30 13.84 2.81
CA ARG A 329 -8.21 14.77 3.05
C ARG A 329 -7.35 14.31 4.22
N ILE A 330 -7.96 14.01 5.37
CA ILE A 330 -7.24 13.52 6.56
C ILE A 330 -6.57 12.18 6.26
N SER A 331 -7.30 11.25 5.64
CA SER A 331 -6.74 9.94 5.32
C SER A 331 -5.56 10.04 4.36
N ALA A 332 -5.64 10.90 3.34
CA ALA A 332 -4.56 11.15 2.38
C ALA A 332 -3.36 11.84 3.04
N MET A 333 -3.58 12.79 3.95
CA MET A 333 -2.50 13.43 4.72
C MET A 333 -1.73 12.42 5.57
N LEU A 334 -2.45 11.51 6.25
CA LEU A 334 -1.84 10.45 7.06
C LEU A 334 -1.09 9.42 6.19
N ALA A 335 -1.70 9.00 5.08
CA ALA A 335 -1.08 8.05 4.16
C ALA A 335 0.18 8.62 3.49
N VAL A 336 0.15 9.89 3.06
CA VAL A 336 1.34 10.52 2.44
C VAL A 336 2.43 10.76 3.47
N ALA A 337 2.09 11.14 4.71
CA ALA A 337 3.06 11.25 5.79
C ALA A 337 3.75 9.91 6.07
N ALA A 338 2.97 8.82 6.19
CA ALA A 338 3.54 7.48 6.33
C ALA A 338 4.42 7.09 5.13
N ALA A 339 3.98 7.35 3.90
CA ALA A 339 4.75 7.01 2.71
C ALA A 339 6.11 7.73 2.66
N VAL A 340 6.14 8.99 3.10
CA VAL A 340 7.37 9.79 3.19
C VAL A 340 8.26 9.34 4.36
N ILE A 341 7.68 8.99 5.52
CA ILE A 341 8.41 8.40 6.64
C ILE A 341 9.09 7.10 6.23
N VAL A 342 8.35 6.21 5.57
CA VAL A 342 8.83 4.90 5.12
C VAL A 342 9.94 5.05 4.08
N THR A 343 9.73 5.90 3.06
CA THR A 343 10.72 6.11 2.00
C THR A 343 10.76 7.58 1.58
N PRO A 344 11.64 8.40 2.18
CA PRO A 344 11.70 9.85 1.94
C PRO A 344 11.82 10.27 0.47
N PRO A 345 12.58 9.58 -0.42
CA PRO A 345 12.67 9.94 -1.83
C PRO A 345 11.31 10.02 -2.57
N THR A 346 10.29 9.29 -2.11
CA THR A 346 8.95 9.36 -2.72
C THR A 346 8.20 10.67 -2.46
N ALA A 347 8.68 11.51 -1.53
CA ALA A 347 8.12 12.83 -1.35
C ALA A 347 8.09 13.63 -2.67
N ALA A 348 9.13 13.50 -3.50
CA ALA A 348 9.18 14.13 -4.82
C ALA A 348 8.06 13.62 -5.74
N PHE A 349 7.81 12.31 -5.75
CA PHE A 349 6.74 11.69 -6.54
C PHE A 349 5.36 12.21 -6.13
N TYR A 350 5.02 12.19 -4.84
CA TYR A 350 3.72 12.68 -4.38
C TYR A 350 3.58 14.19 -4.51
N ALA A 351 4.66 14.95 -4.28
CA ALA A 351 4.63 16.40 -4.39
C ALA A 351 4.36 16.84 -5.84
N LEU A 352 5.07 16.25 -6.81
CA LEU A 352 4.84 16.56 -8.23
C LEU A 352 3.44 16.15 -8.69
N ALA A 353 2.95 14.97 -8.29
CA ALA A 353 1.59 14.54 -8.65
C ALA A 353 0.53 15.45 -8.02
N GLY A 354 0.70 15.81 -6.74
CA GLY A 354 -0.18 16.74 -6.03
C GLY A 354 -0.16 18.15 -6.61
N LEU A 355 1.00 18.66 -7.03
CA LEU A 355 1.13 19.95 -7.70
C LEU A 355 0.37 19.99 -9.03
N LEU A 356 0.54 18.97 -9.88
CA LEU A 356 -0.19 18.86 -11.14
C LEU A 356 -1.70 18.84 -10.91
N LEU A 357 -2.17 18.02 -9.96
CA LEU A 357 -3.59 17.90 -9.66
C LEU A 357 -4.17 19.18 -9.06
N CYS A 358 -3.44 19.85 -8.17
CA CYS A 358 -3.81 21.15 -7.62
C CYS A 358 -3.94 22.20 -8.74
N GLY A 359 -2.96 22.26 -9.64
CA GLY A 359 -3.00 23.14 -10.82
C GLY A 359 -4.20 22.87 -11.72
N ILE A 360 -4.48 21.60 -12.04
CA ILE A 360 -5.66 21.21 -12.83
C ILE A 360 -6.96 21.61 -12.13
N ALA A 361 -7.08 21.38 -10.82
CA ALA A 361 -8.25 21.77 -10.05
C ALA A 361 -8.45 23.30 -10.06
N LEU A 362 -7.38 24.09 -9.95
CA LEU A 362 -7.45 25.55 -10.03
C LEU A 362 -7.88 26.03 -11.42
N VAL A 363 -7.31 25.45 -12.49
CA VAL A 363 -7.69 25.78 -13.89
C VAL A 363 -9.15 25.45 -14.16
N ARG A 364 -9.68 24.38 -13.56
CA ARG A 364 -11.11 24.00 -13.64
C ARG A 364 -12.03 24.80 -12.70
N GLY A 365 -11.50 25.77 -11.94
CA GLY A 365 -12.28 26.58 -10.99
C GLY A 365 -12.70 25.83 -9.71
N MET A 366 -12.14 24.64 -9.45
CA MET A 366 -12.50 23.77 -8.32
C MET A 366 -11.72 24.13 -7.05
N LYS A 367 -11.87 25.37 -6.56
CA LYS A 367 -11.05 25.93 -5.46
C LYS A 367 -11.06 25.09 -4.17
N SER A 368 -12.21 24.53 -3.79
CA SER A 368 -12.33 23.65 -2.61
C SER A 368 -11.47 22.39 -2.75
N ASN A 369 -11.52 21.76 -3.92
CA ASN A 369 -10.76 20.54 -4.24
C ASN A 369 -9.26 20.86 -4.28
N ALA A 370 -8.88 21.98 -4.91
CA ALA A 370 -7.50 22.45 -4.93
C ALA A 370 -6.95 22.69 -3.51
N SER A 371 -7.74 23.32 -2.63
CA SER A 371 -7.35 23.52 -1.22
C SER A 371 -7.17 22.20 -0.47
N ALA A 372 -8.06 21.23 -0.68
CA ALA A 372 -7.92 19.91 -0.07
C ALA A 372 -6.65 19.19 -0.56
N ILE A 373 -6.37 19.21 -1.87
CA ILE A 373 -5.15 18.62 -2.44
C ILE A 373 -3.89 19.36 -1.95
N ALA A 374 -3.93 20.69 -1.86
CA ALA A 374 -2.83 21.50 -1.32
C ALA A 374 -2.50 21.15 0.13
N SER A 375 -3.50 20.79 0.95
CA SER A 375 -3.23 20.33 2.33
C SER A 375 -2.52 18.97 2.38
N VAL A 376 -2.82 18.06 1.45
CA VAL A 376 -2.11 16.78 1.30
C VAL A 376 -0.66 17.04 0.85
N LEU A 377 -0.47 17.95 -0.11
CA LEU A 377 0.85 18.40 -0.55
C LEU A 377 1.67 19.00 0.62
N LEU A 378 1.04 19.85 1.43
CA LEU A 378 1.70 20.44 2.60
C LEU A 378 2.10 19.37 3.62
N ALA A 379 1.25 18.37 3.88
CA ALA A 379 1.61 17.24 4.75
C ALA A 379 2.80 16.44 4.20
N CYS A 380 2.85 16.21 2.89
CA CYS A 380 3.98 15.57 2.21
C CYS A 380 5.28 16.37 2.39
N LEU A 381 5.25 17.67 2.10
CA LEU A 381 6.43 18.55 2.19
C LEU A 381 6.89 18.72 3.64
N ALA A 382 5.96 18.88 4.59
CA ALA A 382 6.28 18.98 6.01
C ALA A 382 6.93 17.71 6.54
N SER A 383 6.42 16.53 6.15
CA SER A 383 7.02 15.25 6.54
C SER A 383 8.43 15.08 5.95
N ALA A 384 8.62 15.45 4.69
CA ALA A 384 9.92 15.36 4.03
C ALA A 384 10.94 16.32 4.65
N ALA A 385 10.55 17.58 4.84
CA ALA A 385 11.38 18.59 5.49
C ALA A 385 11.75 18.15 6.92
N GLY A 386 10.78 17.70 7.72
CA GLY A 386 11.02 17.20 9.07
C GLY A 386 12.05 16.05 9.12
N LEU A 387 11.96 15.09 8.20
CA LEU A 387 12.91 13.98 8.12
C LEU A 387 14.30 14.41 7.67
N LEU A 388 14.40 15.26 6.64
CA LEU A 388 15.68 15.77 6.15
C LEU A 388 16.38 16.61 7.21
N THR A 389 15.62 17.47 7.91
CA THR A 389 16.10 18.28 9.01
C THR A 389 16.57 17.42 10.17
N LEU A 390 15.79 16.41 10.57
CA LEU A 390 16.19 15.46 11.61
C LEU A 390 17.51 14.78 11.24
N ASN A 391 17.61 14.23 10.02
CA ASN A 391 18.83 13.56 9.57
C ASN A 391 20.04 14.49 9.62
N TYR A 392 19.89 15.71 9.11
CA TYR A 392 20.95 16.70 9.12
C TYR A 392 21.42 17.03 10.54
N PHE A 393 20.49 17.26 11.48
CA PHE A 393 20.85 17.56 12.85
C PHE A 393 21.62 16.43 13.53
N VAL A 394 21.23 15.21 13.22
CA VAL A 394 21.70 13.99 13.88
C VAL A 394 23.02 13.50 13.31
N THR A 395 23.17 13.50 11.98
CA THR A 395 24.33 12.88 11.31
C THR A 395 25.18 13.90 10.55
N GLY A 396 24.76 15.16 10.46
CA GLY A 396 25.39 16.15 9.60
C GLY A 396 25.03 16.01 8.12
N PHE A 397 24.09 15.15 7.74
CA PHE A 397 23.73 14.91 6.35
C PHE A 397 22.22 14.71 6.14
N PRO A 398 21.56 15.42 5.22
CA PRO A 398 20.09 15.33 5.06
C PRO A 398 19.61 13.98 4.52
N SER A 399 20.28 13.42 3.51
CA SER A 399 19.89 12.16 2.87
C SER A 399 20.98 11.66 1.94
N ASP A 400 21.34 10.38 2.05
CA ASP A 400 22.34 9.72 1.19
C ASP A 400 21.84 9.50 -0.25
N GLN A 401 20.53 9.35 -0.46
CA GLN A 401 19.92 9.28 -1.80
C GLN A 401 20.04 10.59 -2.58
N GLY A 402 20.12 11.72 -1.87
CA GLY A 402 20.36 13.04 -2.45
C GLY A 402 21.82 13.45 -2.40
N MET A 403 22.76 12.52 -2.28
CA MET A 403 24.13 12.86 -1.86
C MET A 403 24.82 13.91 -2.73
N LYS A 404 24.65 13.88 -4.06
CA LYS A 404 25.20 14.94 -4.93
C LYS A 404 24.64 16.33 -4.62
N LEU A 405 23.34 16.40 -4.33
CA LEU A 405 22.64 17.66 -4.03
C LEU A 405 23.03 18.16 -2.63
N PHE A 406 23.16 17.26 -1.66
CA PHE A 406 23.40 17.62 -0.27
C PHE A 406 24.87 17.70 0.12
N TRP A 407 25.80 17.30 -0.75
CA TRP A 407 27.24 17.31 -0.48
C TRP A 407 27.75 18.67 -0.01
N THR A 408 27.29 19.75 -0.65
CA THR A 408 27.70 21.12 -0.30
C THR A 408 27.17 21.59 1.06
N PHE A 409 26.17 20.90 1.60
CA PHE A 409 25.57 21.22 2.90
C PHE A 409 26.03 20.26 4.00
N ALA A 410 26.91 19.31 3.69
CA ALA A 410 27.37 18.29 4.64
C ALA A 410 28.16 18.92 5.79
N ASP A 411 27.83 18.51 7.01
CA ASP A 411 28.67 18.72 8.20
C ASP A 411 29.56 17.48 8.36
N PHE A 412 30.73 17.51 7.71
CA PHE A 412 31.67 16.39 7.73
C PHE A 412 32.27 16.14 9.12
N GLU A 413 32.25 17.13 10.02
CA GLU A 413 32.68 16.93 11.40
C GLU A 413 31.76 15.95 12.11
N LYS A 414 30.43 16.14 12.00
CA LYS A 414 29.45 15.18 12.54
C LYS A 414 29.52 13.81 11.88
N VAL A 415 29.68 13.77 10.55
CA VAL A 415 29.82 12.49 9.83
C VAL A 415 31.09 11.75 10.29
N GLN A 416 32.18 12.47 10.56
CA GLN A 416 33.42 11.92 11.10
C GLN A 416 33.26 11.47 12.56
N GLN A 417 32.54 12.21 13.39
CA GLN A 417 32.23 11.82 14.77
C GLN A 417 31.41 10.53 14.85
N TRP A 418 30.61 10.24 13.81
CA TRP A 418 29.90 8.96 13.65
C TRP A 418 30.77 7.84 13.04
N ASP A 419 32.02 8.12 12.66
CA ASP A 419 32.98 7.16 12.11
C ASP A 419 32.54 6.50 10.78
N VAL A 420 31.75 7.23 9.97
CA VAL A 420 31.24 6.74 8.67
C VAL A 420 31.71 7.57 7.48
N LEU A 421 32.53 8.61 7.69
CA LEU A 421 33.02 9.48 6.62
C LEU A 421 33.67 8.73 5.44
N PRO A 422 34.52 7.69 5.64
CA PRO A 422 35.09 6.96 4.51
C PRO A 422 34.01 6.35 3.61
N HIS A 423 32.93 5.82 4.19
CA HIS A 423 31.83 5.24 3.43
C HIS A 423 31.07 6.29 2.62
N PHE A 424 30.85 7.49 3.18
CA PHE A 424 30.24 8.61 2.46
C PHE A 424 31.06 9.03 1.24
N VAL A 425 32.37 9.14 1.38
CA VAL A 425 33.28 9.49 0.28
C VAL A 425 33.24 8.42 -0.82
N ILE A 426 33.28 7.14 -0.44
CA ILE A 426 33.18 6.01 -1.39
C ILE A 426 31.86 6.08 -2.16
N ILE A 427 30.72 6.19 -1.46
CA ILE A 427 29.43 6.21 -2.14
C ILE A 427 29.27 7.49 -2.97
N HIS A 428 29.81 8.64 -2.54
CA HIS A 428 29.79 9.87 -3.34
C HIS A 428 30.56 9.70 -4.65
N GLY A 429 31.73 9.06 -4.60
CA GLY A 429 32.50 8.69 -5.79
C GLY A 429 31.72 7.77 -6.72
N LEU A 430 31.12 6.70 -6.18
CA LEU A 430 30.30 5.76 -6.96
C LEU A 430 29.11 6.46 -7.63
N LEU A 431 28.34 7.24 -6.87
CA LEU A 431 27.18 7.96 -7.39
C LEU A 431 27.58 9.04 -8.41
N SER A 432 28.73 9.69 -8.23
CA SER A 432 29.28 10.68 -9.17
C SER A 432 29.44 10.06 -10.56
N ASN A 433 30.02 8.87 -10.63
CA ASN A 433 30.31 8.15 -11.88
C ASN A 433 29.06 7.55 -12.55
N LEU A 434 27.97 7.29 -11.82
CA LEU A 434 26.72 6.79 -12.41
C LEU A 434 26.08 7.78 -13.41
N GLY A 435 26.40 9.07 -13.32
CA GLY A 435 25.91 10.07 -14.28
C GLY A 435 26.44 9.85 -15.69
N ASP A 436 27.65 9.32 -15.81
CA ASP A 436 28.34 9.14 -17.09
C ASP A 436 27.81 7.92 -17.86
N SER A 437 27.23 6.96 -17.13
CA SER A 437 26.59 5.75 -17.69
C SER A 437 25.07 5.89 -17.85
N ALA A 438 24.54 7.11 -17.75
CA ALA A 438 23.11 7.34 -17.77
C ALA A 438 22.51 7.08 -19.16
N MET A 439 21.44 6.30 -19.21
CA MET A 439 20.72 6.00 -20.45
C MET A 439 20.24 7.30 -21.15
N PRO A 440 20.36 7.44 -22.49
CA PRO A 440 19.87 8.63 -23.18
C PRO A 440 18.34 8.74 -23.12
N VAL A 441 17.82 9.93 -22.78
CA VAL A 441 16.38 10.15 -22.52
C VAL A 441 15.49 9.85 -23.73
N LEU A 442 15.95 10.17 -24.94
CA LEU A 442 15.21 9.97 -26.20
C LEU A 442 15.63 8.70 -26.95
N SER A 443 16.07 7.67 -26.24
CA SER A 443 16.47 6.38 -26.82
C SER A 443 15.34 5.34 -26.81
N LEU A 444 15.44 4.33 -27.68
CA LEU A 444 14.58 3.15 -27.62
C LEU A 444 14.72 2.39 -26.29
N GLU A 445 15.92 2.44 -25.70
CA GLU A 445 16.21 1.85 -24.39
C GLU A 445 15.40 2.54 -23.29
N ALA A 446 15.30 3.88 -23.32
CA ALA A 446 14.48 4.63 -22.36
C ALA A 446 13.00 4.28 -22.49
N LEU A 447 12.50 4.07 -23.71
CA LEU A 447 11.13 3.61 -23.93
C LEU A 447 10.90 2.20 -23.37
N ARG A 448 11.85 1.27 -23.58
CA ARG A 448 11.79 -0.08 -23.00
C ARG A 448 11.85 -0.04 -21.48
N PHE A 449 12.72 0.78 -20.92
CA PHE A 449 12.83 0.99 -19.48
C PHE A 449 11.52 1.50 -18.88
N LEU A 450 10.87 2.48 -19.53
CA LEU A 450 9.55 2.95 -19.13
C LEU A 450 8.51 1.83 -19.19
N ALA A 451 8.45 1.07 -20.30
CA ALA A 451 7.51 -0.03 -20.43
C ALA A 451 7.66 -1.04 -19.28
N VAL A 452 8.89 -1.36 -18.91
CA VAL A 452 9.23 -2.26 -17.80
C VAL A 452 8.91 -1.64 -16.43
N CYS A 453 9.10 -0.33 -16.24
CA CYS A 453 8.71 0.38 -15.01
C CYS A 453 7.18 0.33 -14.79
N PHE A 454 6.38 0.47 -15.85
CA PHE A 454 4.93 0.31 -15.80
C PHE A 454 4.46 -1.15 -15.78
N ARG A 455 5.40 -2.09 -15.73
CA ARG A 455 5.17 -3.54 -15.79
C ARG A 455 4.38 -3.98 -17.03
N LEU A 456 4.59 -3.32 -18.16
CA LEU A 456 3.98 -3.70 -19.44
C LEU A 456 4.54 -5.02 -20.00
N ASP A 457 5.68 -5.49 -19.47
CA ASP A 457 6.14 -6.87 -19.66
C ASP A 457 5.17 -7.90 -19.09
N LEU A 458 4.43 -7.55 -18.03
CA LEU A 458 3.42 -8.42 -17.39
C LEU A 458 1.99 -8.06 -17.81
N PHE A 459 1.69 -6.76 -17.86
CA PHE A 459 0.34 -6.25 -18.13
C PHE A 459 0.13 -5.79 -19.56
N GLY A 460 1.13 -5.87 -20.45
CA GLY A 460 1.08 -5.29 -21.79
C GLY A 460 -0.09 -5.83 -22.63
N VAL A 461 -0.31 -7.14 -22.58
CA VAL A 461 -1.45 -7.79 -23.27
C VAL A 461 -2.77 -7.32 -22.68
N ALA A 462 -2.94 -7.37 -21.35
CA ALA A 462 -4.15 -6.89 -20.68
C ALA A 462 -4.43 -5.41 -20.99
N MET A 463 -3.40 -4.56 -20.94
CA MET A 463 -3.51 -3.12 -21.23
C MET A 463 -3.90 -2.88 -22.70
N LEU A 464 -3.27 -3.59 -23.64
CA LEU A 464 -3.63 -3.53 -25.06
C LEU A 464 -5.09 -3.91 -25.29
N LEU A 465 -5.56 -5.00 -24.66
CA LEU A 465 -6.96 -5.42 -24.76
C LEU A 465 -7.91 -4.36 -24.18
N CYS A 466 -7.55 -3.74 -23.05
CA CYS A 466 -8.33 -2.64 -22.45
C CYS A 466 -8.38 -1.41 -23.38
N LEU A 467 -7.26 -1.07 -24.03
CA LEU A 467 -7.17 0.03 -24.99
C LEU A 467 -7.99 -0.23 -26.25
N LEU A 468 -7.89 -1.44 -26.83
CA LEU A 468 -8.69 -1.84 -27.99
C LEU A 468 -10.18 -1.83 -27.66
N TRP A 469 -10.56 -2.33 -26.49
CA TRP A 469 -11.93 -2.31 -26.00
C TRP A 469 -12.46 -0.89 -25.81
N PHE A 470 -11.65 0.01 -25.25
CA PHE A 470 -11.94 1.43 -25.12
C PHE A 470 -12.10 2.12 -26.48
N ALA A 471 -11.15 1.92 -27.40
CA ALA A 471 -11.18 2.51 -28.75
C ALA A 471 -12.40 2.04 -29.55
N TRP A 472 -12.69 0.73 -29.53
CA TRP A 472 -13.88 0.14 -30.16
C TRP A 472 -15.17 0.81 -29.66
N ARG A 473 -15.28 1.02 -28.35
CA ARG A 473 -16.47 1.67 -27.75
C ARG A 473 -16.59 3.13 -28.11
N ILE A 474 -15.48 3.88 -28.17
CA ILE A 474 -15.48 5.26 -28.64
C ILE A 474 -16.00 5.33 -30.08
N VAL A 475 -15.53 4.44 -30.96
CA VAL A 475 -15.96 4.40 -32.37
C VAL A 475 -17.45 4.11 -32.49
N LEU A 476 -17.99 3.20 -31.67
CA LEU A 476 -19.42 2.85 -31.66
C LEU A 476 -20.35 3.92 -31.07
N ARG A 477 -19.82 5.08 -30.63
CA ARG A 477 -20.52 6.32 -30.22
C ARG A 477 -21.94 6.11 -29.67
N ARG A 478 -22.07 5.34 -28.61
CA ARG A 478 -23.22 5.49 -27.71
C ARG A 478 -22.84 6.59 -26.71
N SER A 479 -23.60 7.67 -26.73
CA SER A 479 -23.42 8.89 -25.97
C SER A 479 -22.85 8.63 -24.57
N ALA A 480 -21.85 9.41 -24.20
CA ALA A 480 -21.19 9.30 -22.92
C ALA A 480 -22.24 9.39 -21.80
N GLY A 481 -22.35 8.32 -21.00
CA GLY A 481 -23.35 8.23 -19.94
C GLY A 481 -23.13 9.29 -18.85
N PRO A 482 -24.08 9.41 -17.90
CA PRO A 482 -24.02 10.39 -16.81
C PRO A 482 -22.80 10.25 -15.88
N ASP A 483 -21.98 9.20 -15.99
CA ASP A 483 -20.78 8.96 -15.18
C ASP A 483 -19.47 9.53 -15.78
N THR A 484 -19.53 10.35 -16.84
CA THR A 484 -18.34 10.95 -17.49
C THR A 484 -17.44 11.74 -16.54
N GLU A 485 -18.03 12.46 -15.59
CA GLU A 485 -17.27 13.26 -14.63
C GLU A 485 -16.44 12.38 -13.69
N ARG A 486 -17.02 11.30 -13.17
CA ARG A 486 -16.32 10.36 -12.28
C ARG A 486 -15.16 9.69 -12.99
N LEU A 487 -15.39 9.21 -14.19
CA LEU A 487 -14.36 8.57 -15.00
C LEU A 487 -13.28 9.59 -15.41
N GLY A 488 -13.67 10.82 -15.73
CA GLY A 488 -12.75 11.91 -16.09
C GLY A 488 -11.84 12.32 -14.94
N ALA A 489 -12.36 12.41 -13.72
CA ALA A 489 -11.56 12.65 -12.52
C ALA A 489 -10.58 11.50 -12.25
N ALA A 490 -11.03 10.25 -12.33
CA ALA A 490 -10.18 9.07 -12.14
C ALA A 490 -9.05 9.01 -13.16
N PHE A 491 -9.38 9.22 -14.45
CA PHE A 491 -8.39 9.28 -15.53
C PHE A 491 -7.39 10.42 -15.33
N THR A 492 -7.86 11.60 -14.94
CA THR A 492 -6.97 12.75 -14.65
C THR A 492 -5.97 12.41 -13.54
N VAL A 493 -6.42 11.82 -12.43
CA VAL A 493 -5.55 11.43 -11.32
C VAL A 493 -4.51 10.41 -11.76
N LEU A 494 -4.95 9.32 -12.39
CA LEU A 494 -4.01 8.28 -12.82
C LEU A 494 -3.03 8.79 -13.87
N LEU A 495 -3.48 9.63 -14.80
CA LEU A 495 -2.60 10.25 -15.80
C LEU A 495 -1.53 11.11 -15.13
N CYS A 496 -1.87 11.91 -14.11
CA CYS A 496 -0.87 12.67 -13.36
C CYS A 496 0.18 11.76 -12.70
N PHE A 497 -0.24 10.65 -12.07
CA PHE A 497 0.69 9.69 -11.48
C PHE A 497 1.57 8.99 -12.55
N CYS A 498 1.00 8.65 -13.72
CA CYS A 498 1.78 8.10 -14.84
C CYS A 498 2.79 9.11 -15.38
N VAL A 499 2.39 10.37 -15.62
CA VAL A 499 3.29 11.42 -16.11
C VAL A 499 4.44 11.64 -15.14
N VAL A 500 4.16 11.75 -13.84
CA VAL A 500 5.21 11.92 -12.82
C VAL A 500 6.09 10.67 -12.72
N GLY A 501 5.51 9.47 -12.83
CA GLY A 501 6.26 8.22 -12.89
C GLY A 501 7.25 8.20 -14.07
N CYS A 502 6.80 8.60 -15.26
CA CYS A 502 7.66 8.75 -16.44
C CYS A 502 8.77 9.79 -16.21
N LEU A 503 8.44 10.96 -15.66
CA LEU A 503 9.42 12.00 -15.38
C LEU A 503 10.48 11.49 -14.40
N ILE A 504 10.08 10.89 -13.28
CA ILE A 504 11.07 10.39 -12.31
C ILE A 504 11.91 9.26 -12.90
N ALA A 505 11.31 8.33 -13.66
CA ALA A 505 12.05 7.28 -14.33
C ALA A 505 13.09 7.86 -15.31
N LEU A 506 12.71 8.84 -16.13
CA LEU A 506 13.59 9.43 -17.14
C LEU A 506 14.65 10.37 -16.57
N PHE A 507 14.37 11.08 -15.48
CA PHE A 507 15.33 12.04 -14.90
C PHE A 507 16.22 11.42 -13.82
N PHE A 508 15.67 10.51 -13.01
CA PHE A 508 16.38 9.89 -11.89
C PHE A 508 16.59 8.38 -12.10
N GLY A 509 15.58 7.65 -12.54
CA GLY A 509 15.66 6.19 -12.70
C GLY A 509 16.71 5.73 -13.73
N ARG A 510 16.95 6.53 -14.77
CA ARG A 510 17.90 6.23 -15.85
C ARG A 510 19.37 6.11 -15.43
N THR A 511 19.75 6.63 -14.26
CA THR A 511 21.11 6.51 -13.71
C THR A 511 21.26 5.29 -12.80
N GLN A 512 20.13 4.67 -12.41
CA GLN A 512 20.05 3.55 -11.48
C GLN A 512 18.95 2.58 -11.92
N THR A 513 19.05 2.07 -13.14
CA THR A 513 17.96 1.32 -13.80
C THR A 513 17.49 0.12 -12.99
N ILE A 514 18.40 -0.66 -12.39
CA ILE A 514 18.07 -1.83 -11.57
C ILE A 514 17.37 -1.43 -10.26
N SER A 515 17.95 -0.48 -9.52
CA SER A 515 17.37 -0.02 -8.25
C SER A 515 16.00 0.61 -8.48
N PHE A 516 15.88 1.43 -9.52
CA PHE A 516 14.62 2.06 -9.89
C PHE A 516 13.60 1.05 -10.41
N TYR A 517 14.02 0.02 -11.15
CA TYR A 517 13.14 -1.07 -11.58
C TYR A 517 12.48 -1.76 -10.39
N ARG A 518 13.25 -2.09 -9.34
CA ARG A 518 12.68 -2.66 -8.11
C ARG A 518 11.73 -1.68 -7.42
N PHE A 519 12.18 -0.44 -7.31
CA PHE A 519 11.43 0.62 -6.69
C PHE A 519 10.11 0.92 -7.41
N SER A 520 10.06 0.77 -8.74
CA SER A 520 8.89 1.04 -9.58
C SER A 520 7.69 0.12 -9.34
N SER A 521 7.74 -0.81 -8.37
CA SER A 521 6.56 -1.57 -7.96
C SER A 521 5.38 -0.66 -7.58
N PHE A 522 5.64 0.60 -7.15
CA PHE A 522 4.60 1.60 -6.89
C PHE A 522 3.71 1.92 -8.10
N LEU A 523 4.15 1.63 -9.33
CA LEU A 523 3.38 1.81 -10.56
C LEU A 523 2.41 0.65 -10.85
N ILE A 524 2.58 -0.52 -10.24
CA ILE A 524 1.70 -1.68 -10.45
C ILE A 524 0.22 -1.34 -10.20
N PRO A 525 -0.18 -0.83 -9.01
CA PRO A 525 -1.58 -0.49 -8.78
C PRO A 525 -2.04 0.64 -9.70
N VAL A 526 -1.16 1.58 -10.08
CA VAL A 526 -1.50 2.65 -11.03
C VAL A 526 -1.84 2.06 -12.40
N THR A 527 -1.02 1.14 -12.93
CA THR A 527 -1.25 0.45 -14.19
C THR A 527 -2.55 -0.36 -14.16
N VAL A 528 -2.79 -1.14 -13.09
CA VAL A 528 -4.01 -1.95 -12.96
C VAL A 528 -5.26 -1.07 -12.86
N LEU A 529 -5.22 0.01 -12.06
CA LEU A 529 -6.34 0.94 -11.95
C LEU A 529 -6.57 1.73 -13.25
N PHE A 530 -5.52 2.05 -14.00
CA PHE A 530 -5.63 2.67 -15.33
C PHE A 530 -6.36 1.75 -16.31
N ALA A 531 -5.97 0.47 -16.36
CA ALA A 531 -6.68 -0.54 -17.15
C ALA A 531 -8.16 -0.65 -16.72
N ALA A 532 -8.44 -0.64 -15.41
CA ALA A 532 -9.81 -0.67 -14.89
C ALA A 532 -10.63 0.56 -15.30
N VAL A 533 -10.04 1.75 -15.32
CA VAL A 533 -10.69 2.98 -15.81
C VAL A 533 -11.02 2.88 -17.31
N LEU A 534 -10.09 2.38 -18.14
CA LEU A 534 -10.34 2.16 -19.56
C LEU A 534 -11.50 1.19 -19.79
N CYS A 535 -11.55 0.10 -19.02
CA CYS A 535 -12.66 -0.85 -19.06
C CYS A 535 -13.98 -0.23 -18.56
N ALA A 536 -13.95 0.62 -17.54
CA ALA A 536 -15.12 1.30 -17.00
C ALA A 536 -15.71 2.29 -18.01
N TYR A 537 -14.87 3.07 -18.71
CA TYR A 537 -15.29 3.90 -19.84
C TYR A 537 -15.98 3.12 -20.95
N ALA A 538 -15.56 1.89 -21.13
CA ALA A 538 -16.05 1.00 -22.17
C ALA A 538 -17.19 0.08 -21.68
N ALA A 539 -17.62 0.25 -20.42
CA ALA A 539 -18.66 -0.56 -19.81
C ALA A 539 -20.01 -0.36 -20.53
N PRO A 540 -20.77 -1.44 -20.72
CA PRO A 540 -21.99 -1.40 -21.50
C PRO A 540 -23.08 -0.51 -20.90
N GLY A 541 -23.65 0.40 -21.70
CA GLY A 541 -25.00 0.96 -21.48
C GLY A 541 -26.11 -0.11 -21.64
N PRO A 542 -27.38 0.22 -21.90
CA PRO A 542 -28.38 -0.80 -22.24
C PRO A 542 -27.99 -1.49 -23.56
N VAL A 543 -27.62 -2.77 -23.50
CA VAL A 543 -27.13 -3.54 -24.66
C VAL A 543 -27.89 -4.82 -24.93
N SER A 544 -27.75 -5.28 -26.17
CA SER A 544 -28.19 -6.58 -26.65
C SER A 544 -27.67 -7.72 -25.74
N SER A 545 -28.38 -8.85 -25.75
CA SER A 545 -28.01 -10.05 -24.98
C SER A 545 -26.63 -10.59 -25.37
N ASN A 546 -26.23 -10.47 -26.64
CA ASN A 546 -24.94 -10.96 -27.15
C ASN A 546 -23.76 -10.14 -26.62
N GLU A 547 -23.87 -8.81 -26.59
CA GLU A 547 -22.82 -7.95 -26.02
C GLU A 547 -22.65 -8.17 -24.51
N ARG A 548 -23.73 -8.49 -23.79
CA ARG A 548 -23.67 -8.88 -22.37
C ARG A 548 -22.95 -10.21 -22.15
N ARG A 549 -23.06 -11.17 -23.07
CA ARG A 549 -22.32 -12.44 -22.98
C ARG A 549 -20.83 -12.22 -23.23
N LEU A 550 -20.48 -11.45 -24.27
CA LEU A 550 -19.09 -11.12 -24.59
C LEU A 550 -18.43 -10.38 -23.44
N ALA A 551 -19.05 -9.30 -22.93
CA ALA A 551 -18.52 -8.51 -21.82
C ALA A 551 -18.34 -9.31 -20.51
N ALA A 552 -19.08 -10.40 -20.32
CA ALA A 552 -18.95 -11.29 -19.17
C ALA A 552 -17.86 -12.36 -19.33
N ALA A 553 -17.45 -12.67 -20.58
CA ALA A 553 -16.38 -13.61 -20.89
C ALA A 553 -15.01 -12.91 -20.97
N THR A 554 -14.97 -11.65 -21.41
CA THR A 554 -13.72 -10.87 -21.56
C THR A 554 -12.81 -10.86 -20.33
N PRO A 555 -13.31 -10.72 -19.07
CA PRO A 555 -12.43 -10.75 -17.90
C PRO A 555 -11.69 -12.08 -17.73
N VAL A 556 -12.35 -13.20 -18.05
CA VAL A 556 -11.75 -14.54 -17.99
C VAL A 556 -10.67 -14.67 -19.05
N VAL A 557 -10.97 -14.25 -20.28
CA VAL A 557 -10.01 -14.27 -21.39
C VAL A 557 -8.79 -13.39 -21.07
N MET A 558 -9.00 -12.21 -20.48
CA MET A 558 -7.90 -11.33 -20.07
C MET A 558 -6.99 -12.00 -19.04
N VAL A 559 -7.56 -12.64 -18.01
CA VAL A 559 -6.77 -13.38 -17.00
C VAL A 559 -6.01 -14.53 -17.65
N LEU A 560 -6.65 -15.30 -18.53
CA LEU A 560 -6.02 -16.45 -19.21
C LEU A 560 -4.92 -16.05 -20.20
N LEU A 561 -5.03 -14.88 -20.86
CA LEU A 561 -4.01 -14.40 -21.79
C LEU A 561 -2.84 -13.70 -21.10
N SER A 562 -2.99 -13.35 -19.82
CA SER A 562 -1.96 -12.66 -19.03
C SER A 562 -1.28 -13.58 -18.00
N ALA A 563 -1.88 -14.74 -17.72
CA ALA A 563 -1.28 -15.83 -16.95
C ALA A 563 -0.45 -16.71 -17.89
#